data_AF-A0A1P8NJ64-F1
#
_entry.id   AF-A0A1P8NJ64-F1
#
_cell.length_a   1.000
_cell.length_b   1.000
_cell.length_c   1.000
_cell.angle_alpha   90.00
_cell.angle_beta   90.00
_cell.angle_gamma   90.00
#
_symmetry.space_group_name_H-M   'P 1'
#
loop_
_entity.id
_entity.type
_entity.pdbx_description
1 polymer ?
#
loop_
_entity_poly.entity_id
_entity_poly.type
_entity_poly.pdbx_seq_one_letter_code
_entity_poly.pdbx_strand_id
1 'polypeptide(L)'
;MANPLVKIAVPVAGIIASQVGNRAAAKGWGAVFGEDAPTVKANKAAQKDAEKRRKQAKKDGLPKAEIDAIKDPVDDQPIWKMLLWATVSGVLLQGLRMAAKRGAKSGAERLTMRRPRPNRG
;
A
#
# COMPACT_ATOMS: atom_id res chain seq x y z
N MET A 1 5.54 20.60 -24.46
CA MET A 1 5.19 19.17 -24.53
C MET A 1 5.92 18.42 -23.41
N ALA A 2 5.22 17.63 -22.59
CA ALA A 2 5.85 16.89 -21.49
C ALA A 2 6.94 15.95 -22.03
N ASN A 3 8.18 16.11 -21.55
CA ASN A 3 9.35 15.36 -21.99
C ASN A 3 9.11 13.84 -21.84
N PRO A 4 9.27 13.00 -22.89
CA PRO A 4 8.93 11.58 -22.86
C PRO A 4 9.58 10.80 -21.71
N LEU A 5 10.79 11.19 -21.30
CA LEU A 5 11.49 10.61 -20.16
C LEU A 5 10.73 10.82 -18.83
N VAL A 6 10.10 11.98 -18.68
CA VAL A 6 9.28 12.32 -17.49
C VAL A 6 8.00 11.49 -17.47
N LYS A 7 7.42 11.20 -18.64
CA LYS A 7 6.23 10.34 -18.75
C LYS A 7 6.48 8.88 -18.35
N ILE A 8 7.71 8.38 -18.45
CA ILE A 8 8.08 7.00 -18.10
C ILE A 8 8.62 6.92 -16.67
N ALA A 9 9.45 7.89 -16.26
CA ALA A 9 10.04 7.90 -14.92
C ALA A 9 9.00 8.11 -13.82
N VAL A 10 7.97 8.94 -14.05
CA VAL A 10 6.93 9.22 -13.05
C VAL A 10 6.10 7.98 -12.67
N PRO A 11 5.61 7.18 -13.63
CA PRO A 11 4.97 5.90 -13.32
C PRO A 11 5.87 4.94 -12.56
N VAL A 12 7.12 4.77 -12.98
CA VAL A 12 8.06 3.83 -12.34
C VAL A 12 8.38 4.26 -10.90
N ALA A 13 8.71 5.54 -10.69
CA ALA A 13 8.91 6.10 -9.36
C ALA A 13 7.64 6.02 -8.51
N GLY A 14 6.46 6.22 -9.11
CA GLY A 14 5.17 6.08 -8.44
C GLY A 14 4.88 4.65 -7.96
N ILE A 15 5.23 3.63 -8.76
CA ILE A 15 5.10 2.22 -8.37
C ILE A 15 6.02 1.90 -7.19
N ILE A 16 7.30 2.28 -7.27
CA ILE A 16 8.28 2.01 -6.21
C ILE A 16 7.88 2.73 -4.92
N ALA A 17 7.53 4.02 -5.01
CA ALA A 17 7.14 4.81 -3.86
C ALA A 17 5.83 4.31 -3.22
N SER A 18 4.88 3.82 -4.03
CA SER A 18 3.66 3.18 -3.52
C SER A 18 3.97 1.90 -2.74
N GLN A 19 4.90 1.07 -3.22
CA GLN A 19 5.31 -0.15 -2.51
C GLN A 19 6.01 0.16 -1.17
N VAL A 20 6.92 1.15 -1.16
CA VAL A 20 7.62 1.58 0.05
C VAL A 20 6.66 2.26 1.03
N GLY A 21 5.80 3.15 0.52
CA GLY A 21 4.76 3.83 1.31
C GLY A 21 3.78 2.85 1.95
N ASN A 22 3.31 1.85 1.21
CA ASN A 22 2.44 0.80 1.77
C ASN A 22 3.15 -0.04 2.85
N ARG A 23 4.44 -0.35 2.69
CA ARG A 23 5.21 -1.06 3.73
C ARG A 23 5.42 -0.20 4.97
N ALA A 24 5.73 1.08 4.80
CA ALA A 24 5.90 2.02 5.90
C ALA A 24 4.58 2.23 6.65
N ALA A 25 3.48 2.42 5.92
CA ALA A 25 2.14 2.52 6.49
C ALA A 25 1.74 1.22 7.22
N ALA A 26 2.05 0.05 6.66
CA ALA A 26 1.71 -1.22 7.29
C ALA A 26 2.52 -1.46 8.57
N LYS A 27 3.81 -1.10 8.59
CA LYS A 27 4.63 -1.12 9.81
C LYS A 27 4.14 -0.11 10.85
N GLY A 28 3.77 1.10 10.43
CA GLY A 28 3.18 2.10 11.30
C GLY A 28 1.86 1.64 11.90
N TRP A 29 1.04 0.95 11.11
CA TRP A 29 -0.20 0.35 11.58
C TRP A 29 0.04 -0.72 12.65
N GLY A 30 0.99 -1.64 12.39
CA GLY A 30 1.39 -2.66 13.36
C GLY A 30 2.00 -2.07 14.63
N ALA A 31 2.71 -0.94 14.54
CA ALA A 31 3.25 -0.26 15.71
C ALA A 31 2.17 0.44 16.56
N VAL A 32 1.12 0.97 15.93
CA VAL A 32 0.04 1.69 16.63
C VAL A 32 -1.02 0.74 17.19
N PHE A 33 -1.37 -0.30 16.43
CA PHE A 33 -2.48 -1.19 16.77
C PHE A 33 -2.04 -2.60 17.17
N GLY A 34 -0.76 -2.95 17.05
CA GLY A 34 -0.26 -4.31 17.33
C GLY A 34 -0.78 -5.39 16.38
N GLU A 35 -1.52 -4.99 15.33
CA GLU A 35 -2.22 -5.86 14.39
C GLU A 35 -1.68 -5.65 12.97
N ASP A 36 -1.79 -6.68 12.13
CA ASP A 36 -1.49 -6.55 10.71
C ASP A 36 -2.43 -5.55 10.04
N ALA A 37 -1.88 -4.71 9.16
CA ALA A 37 -2.68 -3.74 8.41
C ALA A 37 -3.74 -4.45 7.54
N PRO A 38 -4.97 -3.89 7.44
CA PRO A 38 -6.08 -4.50 6.70
C PRO A 38 -5.86 -4.36 5.19
N THR A 39 -4.92 -5.15 4.68
CA THR A 39 -4.55 -5.20 3.26
C THR A 39 -5.24 -6.38 2.60
N VAL A 40 -5.58 -6.25 1.31
CA VAL A 40 -6.20 -7.34 0.52
C VAL A 40 -5.40 -8.64 0.58
N LYS A 41 -4.06 -8.55 0.64
CA LYS A 41 -3.18 -9.72 0.77
C LYS A 41 -3.26 -10.35 2.15
N ALA A 42 -3.24 -9.55 3.21
CA ALA A 42 -3.37 -10.03 4.59
C ALA A 42 -4.74 -10.69 4.82
N ASN A 43 -5.83 -10.03 4.40
CA ASN A 43 -7.18 -10.57 4.54
C ASN A 43 -7.35 -11.90 3.78
N LYS A 44 -6.81 -11.99 2.56
CA LYS A 44 -6.88 -13.23 1.77
C LYS A 44 -5.99 -14.35 2.33
N ALA A 45 -4.88 -14.01 2.96
CA ALA A 45 -4.03 -14.99 3.64
C ALA A 45 -4.72 -15.51 4.91
N ALA A 46 -5.30 -14.61 5.71
CA ALA A 46 -6.03 -14.95 6.92
C ALA A 46 -7.24 -15.85 6.64
N GLN A 47 -8.02 -15.54 5.59
CA GLN A 47 -9.10 -16.39 5.09
C GLN A 47 -8.64 -17.80 4.73
N LYS A 48 -7.56 -17.90 3.94
CA LYS A 48 -7.01 -19.19 3.53
C LYS A 48 -6.51 -20.00 4.71
N ASP A 49 -5.93 -19.36 5.70
CA ASP A 49 -5.43 -20.05 6.88
C ASP A 49 -6.57 -20.49 7.81
N ALA A 50 -7.63 -19.69 7.95
CA ALA A 50 -8.87 -20.11 8.62
C ALA A 50 -9.50 -21.32 7.92
N GLU A 51 -9.59 -21.31 6.58
CA GLU A 51 -10.07 -22.46 5.81
C GLU A 51 -9.19 -23.70 5.98
N LYS A 52 -7.85 -23.55 5.98
CA LYS A 52 -6.93 -24.66 6.23
C LYS A 52 -7.12 -25.23 7.63
N ARG A 53 -7.27 -24.39 8.66
CA ARG A 53 -7.54 -24.84 10.04
C ARG A 53 -8.87 -25.56 10.14
N ARG A 54 -9.93 -25.08 9.49
CA ARG A 54 -11.22 -25.80 9.39
C ARG A 54 -11.07 -27.14 8.70
N LYS A 55 -10.29 -27.23 7.61
CA LYS A 55 -10.02 -28.48 6.89
C LYS A 55 -9.21 -29.46 7.74
N GLN A 56 -8.23 -28.96 8.50
CA GLN A 56 -7.42 -29.77 9.41
C GLN A 56 -8.27 -30.28 10.58
N ALA A 57 -9.05 -29.42 11.23
CA ALA A 57 -9.98 -29.81 12.30
C ALA A 57 -11.01 -30.85 11.84
N LYS A 58 -11.48 -30.78 10.59
CA LYS A 58 -12.30 -31.83 9.97
C LYS A 58 -11.57 -33.18 9.84
N LYS A 59 -10.28 -33.15 9.51
CA LYS A 59 -9.45 -34.38 9.45
C LYS A 59 -9.17 -34.95 10.84
N ASP A 60 -9.02 -34.07 11.82
CA ASP A 60 -8.74 -34.44 13.21
C ASP A 60 -10.00 -34.92 13.96
N GLY A 61 -11.17 -34.89 13.29
CA GLY A 61 -12.42 -35.44 13.82
C GLY A 61 -13.16 -34.53 14.80
N LEU A 62 -12.85 -33.22 14.83
CA LEU A 62 -13.54 -32.28 15.72
C LEU A 62 -15.04 -32.19 15.42
N PRO A 63 -15.88 -31.98 16.44
CA PRO A 63 -17.31 -31.76 16.26
C PRO A 63 -17.57 -30.49 15.43
N LYS A 64 -18.65 -30.50 14.64
CA LYS A 64 -18.98 -29.38 13.73
C LYS A 64 -19.04 -28.02 14.44
N ALA A 65 -19.52 -27.99 15.67
CA ALA A 65 -19.60 -26.76 16.47
C ALA A 65 -18.22 -26.13 16.73
N GLU A 66 -17.18 -26.94 16.93
CA GLU A 66 -15.81 -26.43 17.12
C GLU A 66 -15.15 -26.02 15.81
N ILE A 67 -15.49 -26.67 14.71
CA ILE A 67 -15.03 -26.27 13.36
C ILE A 67 -15.64 -24.93 12.96
N ASP A 68 -16.93 -24.72 13.27
CA ASP A 68 -17.64 -23.47 12.98
C ASP A 68 -17.20 -22.32 13.92
N ALA A 69 -16.68 -22.65 15.11
CA ALA A 69 -16.06 -21.70 16.02
C ALA A 69 -14.72 -21.14 15.50
N ILE A 70 -14.07 -21.81 14.53
CA ILE A 70 -12.90 -21.26 13.82
C ILE A 70 -13.39 -20.14 12.90
N LYS A 71 -13.60 -18.94 13.46
CA LYS A 71 -14.02 -17.74 12.73
C LYS A 71 -12.89 -17.19 11.87
N ASP A 72 -13.28 -16.49 10.81
CA ASP A 72 -12.34 -15.73 10.01
C ASP A 72 -11.95 -14.49 10.82
N PRO A 73 -10.66 -14.28 11.14
CA PRO A 73 -10.22 -13.10 11.91
C PRO A 73 -10.52 -11.77 11.21
N VAL A 74 -10.88 -11.79 9.92
CA VAL A 74 -11.36 -10.62 9.17
C VAL A 74 -12.75 -10.17 9.63
N ASP A 75 -13.63 -11.10 10.02
CA ASP A 75 -15.00 -10.80 10.46
C ASP A 75 -15.03 -10.08 11.83
N ASP A 76 -14.00 -10.29 12.65
CA ASP A 76 -13.87 -9.65 13.97
C ASP A 76 -13.16 -8.27 13.88
N GLN A 77 -12.69 -7.85 12.70
CA GLN A 77 -12.05 -6.54 12.58
C GLN A 77 -13.09 -5.40 12.58
N PRO A 78 -12.95 -4.38 13.44
CA PRO A 78 -13.83 -3.23 13.45
C PRO A 78 -13.84 -2.49 12.10
N ILE A 79 -15.03 -2.25 11.55
CA ILE A 79 -15.21 -1.55 10.25
C ILE A 79 -14.51 -0.18 10.24
N TRP A 80 -14.47 0.52 11.38
CA TRP A 80 -13.79 1.82 11.50
C TRP A 80 -12.28 1.73 11.27
N LYS A 81 -11.63 0.62 11.63
CA LYS A 81 -10.20 0.38 11.35
C LYS A 81 -9.95 0.26 9.85
N MET A 82 -10.84 -0.40 9.11
CA MET A 82 -10.77 -0.46 7.64
C MET A 82 -10.97 0.92 7.00
N LEU A 83 -11.95 1.69 7.48
CA LEU A 83 -12.21 3.06 7.00
C LEU A 83 -11.01 3.98 7.26
N LEU A 84 -10.43 3.91 8.46
CA LEU A 84 -9.23 4.66 8.85
C LEU A 84 -8.05 4.29 7.95
N TRP A 85 -7.81 3.00 7.73
CA TRP A 85 -6.75 2.56 6.83
C TRP A 85 -6.96 3.04 5.40
N ALA A 86 -8.19 2.97 4.88
CA ALA A 86 -8.53 3.47 3.55
C ALA A 86 -8.30 4.99 3.43
N THR A 87 -8.60 5.76 4.47
CA THR A 87 -8.34 7.21 4.49
C THR A 87 -6.85 7.50 4.56
N VAL A 88 -6.12 6.86 5.48
CA VAL A 88 -4.68 7.06 5.63
C VAL A 88 -3.95 6.69 4.35
N SER A 89 -4.22 5.51 3.78
CA SER A 89 -3.61 5.08 2.52
C SER A 89 -3.99 5.97 1.34
N GLY A 90 -5.23 6.44 1.27
CA GLY A 90 -5.69 7.40 0.26
C GLY A 90 -4.94 8.73 0.32
N VAL A 91 -4.79 9.31 1.52
CA VAL A 91 -4.04 10.56 1.73
C VAL A 91 -2.56 10.36 1.40
N LEU A 92 -1.96 9.23 1.80
CA LEU A 92 -0.56 8.91 1.52
C LEU A 92 -0.30 8.78 0.01
N LEU A 93 -1.19 8.09 -0.72
CA LEU A 93 -1.12 7.95 -2.17
C LEU A 93 -1.30 9.30 -2.88
N GLN A 94 -2.21 10.15 -2.41
CA GLN A 94 -2.38 11.50 -2.96
C GLN A 94 -1.13 12.37 -2.72
N GLY A 95 -0.57 12.33 -1.51
CA GLY A 95 0.67 13.02 -1.16
C GLY A 95 1.84 12.57 -2.05
N LEU A 96 2.03 11.25 -2.21
CA LEU A 96 3.03 10.68 -3.11
C LEU A 96 2.83 11.11 -4.56
N ARG A 97 1.59 11.12 -5.06
CA ARG A 97 1.28 11.54 -6.43
C ARG A 97 1.59 13.02 -6.65
N MET A 98 1.33 13.87 -5.65
CA MET A 98 1.60 15.30 -5.73
C MET A 98 3.10 15.60 -5.61
N ALA A 99 3.81 14.89 -4.74
CA ALA A 99 5.26 14.94 -4.62
C ALA A 99 5.95 14.47 -5.91
N ALA A 100 5.49 13.36 -6.51
CA ALA A 100 6.00 12.88 -7.78
C ALA A 100 5.79 13.90 -8.91
N LYS A 101 4.61 14.53 -9.01
CA LYS A 101 4.35 15.61 -9.99
C LYS A 101 5.28 16.81 -9.79
N ARG A 102 5.49 17.25 -8.55
CA ARG A 102 6.37 18.39 -8.23
C ARG A 102 7.84 18.07 -8.51
N GLY A 103 8.32 16.90 -8.08
CA GLY A 103 9.69 16.45 -8.32
C GLY A 103 9.99 16.25 -9.80
N ALA A 104 9.05 15.67 -10.55
CA ALA A 104 9.15 15.53 -11.99
C ALA A 104 9.20 16.86 -12.73
N LYS A 105 8.40 17.85 -12.28
CA LYS A 105 8.41 19.20 -12.86
C LYS A 105 9.74 19.92 -12.59
N SER A 106 10.25 19.88 -11.35
CA SER A 106 11.53 20.50 -10.98
C SER A 106 12.72 19.81 -11.66
N GLY A 107 12.71 18.49 -11.76
CA GLY A 107 13.72 17.72 -12.50
C GLY A 107 13.69 18.00 -14.00
N ALA A 108 12.49 18.10 -14.59
CA ALA A 108 12.33 18.51 -15.97
C ALA A 108 12.86 19.93 -16.21
N GLU A 109 12.50 20.90 -15.35
CA GLU A 109 12.99 22.29 -15.43
C GLU A 109 14.52 22.37 -15.36
N ARG A 110 15.15 21.61 -14.43
CA ARG A 110 16.62 21.52 -14.35
C ARG A 110 17.27 20.91 -15.58
N LEU A 111 16.64 19.92 -16.21
CA LEU A 111 17.15 19.27 -17.42
C LEU A 111 16.89 20.08 -18.70
N THR A 112 15.85 20.92 -18.71
CA THR A 112 15.48 21.76 -19.85
C THR A 112 16.05 23.19 -19.78
N MET A 113 16.52 23.64 -18.62
CA MET A 113 17.25 24.91 -18.53
C MET A 113 18.57 24.79 -19.28
N ARG A 114 18.62 25.40 -20.47
CA ARG A 114 19.88 25.65 -21.18
C ARG A 114 20.79 26.46 -20.26
N ARG A 115 21.99 25.95 -20.02
CA ARG A 115 23.08 26.66 -19.31
C ARG A 115 23.13 28.10 -19.83
N PRO A 116 23.12 29.14 -18.96
CA PRO A 116 23.18 30.51 -19.42
C PRO A 116 24.40 30.66 -20.32
N ARG A 117 24.19 31.07 -21.58
CA ARG A 117 25.31 31.41 -22.45
C ARG A 117 25.96 32.65 -21.85
N PRO A 118 27.27 32.63 -21.53
CA PRO A 118 27.95 33.86 -21.18
C PRO A 118 27.77 34.84 -22.33
N ASN A 119 27.25 36.02 -22.00
CA ASN A 119 27.10 37.12 -22.93
C ASN A 119 28.49 37.38 -23.52
N ARG A 120 28.69 37.06 -24.81
CA ARG A 120 29.88 37.53 -25.52
C ARG A 120 29.64 39.01 -25.76
N GLY A 121 30.22 39.83 -24.88
CA GLY A 121 30.47 41.23 -25.17
C GLY A 121 31.37 41.38 -26.39
#